data_AF-A0A3L8PSG8-F1
#
_entry.id   AF-A0A3L8PSG8-F1
#
_cell.length_a   1.000
_cell.length_b   1.000
_cell.length_c   1.000
_cell.angle_alpha   90.00
_cell.angle_beta   90.00
_cell.angle_gamma   90.00
#
_symmetry.space_group_name_H-M   'P 1'
#
loop_
_entity.id
_entity.type
_entity.pdbx_description
1 polymer ?
#
loop_
_entity_poly.entity_id
_entity_poly.type
_entity_poly.pdbx_seq_one_letter_code
_entity_poly.pdbx_strand_id
1 'polypeptide(L)' 'MLRERIKKLKAQHVTSRKGIASDDIDWCLYRYRHWVKNAFLRIKMYRAVAIRYDKLARNYHSMVALAITMMWLPM' A
#
# COMPACT_ATOMS: atom_id res chain seq x y z
N MET A 1 19.16 -22.91 16.69
CA MET A 1 19.30 -23.02 15.21
C MET A 1 18.88 -21.76 14.43
N LEU A 2 17.59 -21.41 14.29
CA LEU A 2 17.19 -20.29 13.40
C LEU A 2 17.69 -18.91 13.89
N ARG A 3 17.60 -18.65 15.20
CA ARG A 3 18.05 -17.39 15.83
C ARG A 3 19.56 -17.18 15.72
N GLU A 4 20.34 -18.24 15.82
CA GLU A 4 21.80 -18.19 15.65
C GLU A 4 22.20 -17.92 14.20
N ARG A 5 21.45 -18.49 13.25
CA ARG A 5 21.65 -18.27 11.81
C ARG A 5 21.40 -16.82 11.41
N ILE A 6 20.33 -16.21 11.92
CA ILE A 6 20.00 -14.78 11.72
C ILE A 6 21.11 -13.88 12.29
N LYS A 7 21.61 -14.22 13.48
CA LYS A 7 22.70 -13.46 14.14
C LYS A 7 24.01 -13.54 13.37
N LYS A 8 24.33 -14.71 12.79
CA LYS A 8 25.52 -14.93 11.94
C LYS A 8 25.44 -14.20 10.60
N LEU A 9 24.24 -14.06 10.05
CA LEU A 9 23.99 -13.37 8.77
C LEU A 9 23.89 -11.83 8.89
N LYS A 10 24.01 -11.25 10.10
CA LYS A 10 23.79 -9.81 10.38
C LYS A 10 22.52 -9.27 9.68
N ALA A 11 21.47 -10.08 9.62
CA ALA A 11 20.27 -9.71 8.89
C ALA A 11 19.59 -8.51 9.59
N GLN A 12 19.59 -7.37 8.92
CA GLN A 12 18.92 -6.17 9.38
C GLN A 12 17.44 -6.26 9.01
N HIS A 13 16.57 -5.91 9.96
CA HIS A 13 15.14 -5.86 9.72
C HIS A 13 14.85 -4.65 8.81
N VAL A 14 14.27 -4.88 7.63
CA VAL A 14 13.98 -3.84 6.61
C VAL A 14 12.91 -2.87 7.09
N THR A 15 11.99 -3.36 7.92
CA THR A 15 11.04 -2.52 8.64
C THR A 15 11.60 -2.12 9.99
N SER A 16 11.13 -1.06 10.63
CA SER A 16 11.50 -0.85 12.04
C SER A 16 10.66 -1.76 12.95
N ARG A 17 11.20 -2.14 14.11
CA ARG A 17 10.39 -2.74 15.18
C ARG A 17 9.38 -1.70 15.66
N LYS A 18 8.12 -2.10 15.84
CA LYS A 18 7.06 -1.22 16.33
C LYS A 18 7.49 -0.56 17.64
N GLY A 19 7.70 0.76 17.63
CA GLY A 19 8.16 1.54 18.79
C GLY A 19 9.60 2.06 18.73
N ILE A 20 10.40 1.67 17.73
CA ILE A 20 11.74 2.23 17.50
C ILE A 20 11.65 3.13 16.26
N ALA A 21 11.81 4.43 16.43
CA ALA A 21 12.01 5.33 15.30
C ALA A 21 13.36 4.94 14.64
N SER A 22 13.34 4.57 13.36
CA SER A 22 14.57 4.56 12.59
C SER A 22 14.82 6.01 12.18
N ASP A 23 15.94 6.59 12.59
CA ASP A 23 16.30 7.99 12.29
C ASP A 23 16.35 8.28 10.78
N ASP A 24 16.49 7.25 9.96
CA ASP A 24 16.52 7.33 8.49
C ASP A 24 15.12 7.39 7.82
N ILE A 25 14.02 7.33 8.58
CA ILE A 25 12.68 7.36 7.98
C ILE A 25 12.18 8.80 7.92
N ASP A 26 12.02 9.31 6.70
CA ASP A 26 11.31 10.57 6.44
C ASP A 26 9.86 10.48 6.95
N TRP A 27 9.62 11.02 8.15
CA TRP A 27 8.31 11.04 8.80
C TRP A 27 7.24 11.72 7.94
N CYS A 28 7.63 12.72 7.13
CA CYS A 28 6.72 13.40 6.21
C CYS A 28 6.23 12.47 5.08
N LEU A 29 7.15 11.73 4.44
CA LEU A 29 6.79 10.70 3.45
C LEU A 29 5.99 9.56 4.09
N TYR A 30 6.37 9.14 5.30
CA TYR A 30 5.68 8.09 6.03
C TYR A 30 4.23 8.47 6.35
N ARG A 31 3.98 9.75 6.67
CA ARG A 31 2.62 10.28 6.86
C ARG A 31 1.83 10.27 5.55
N TYR A 32 2.43 10.70 4.44
CA TYR A 32 1.76 10.67 3.12
C TYR A 32 1.36 9.25 2.69
N ARG A 33 2.21 8.25 3.00
CA ARG A 33 1.95 6.84 2.71
C ARG A 33 0.64 6.33 3.29
N HIS A 34 0.22 6.80 4.48
CA HIS A 34 -1.02 6.34 5.07
C HIS A 34 -2.25 6.78 4.26
N TRP A 35 -2.22 8.00 3.70
CA TRP A 35 -3.30 8.54 2.88
C TRP A 35 -3.48 7.73 1.60
N VAL A 36 -2.35 7.46 0.94
CA VAL A 36 -2.30 6.61 -0.26
C VAL A 36 -2.81 5.20 0.05
N LYS A 37 -2.36 4.61 1.17
CA LYS A 37 -2.82 3.28 1.60
C LYS A 37 -4.34 3.26 1.87
N ASN A 38 -4.88 4.29 2.51
CA ASN A 38 -6.32 4.39 2.77
C ASN A 38 -7.12 4.57 1.46
N ALA A 39 -6.59 5.29 0.48
CA ALA A 39 -7.21 5.39 -0.85
C ALA A 39 -7.27 4.01 -1.52
N PHE A 40 -6.16 3.25 -1.54
CA PHE A 40 -6.15 1.91 -2.12
C PHE A 40 -7.05 0.90 -1.39
N LEU A 41 -7.18 1.03 -0.06
CA LEU A 41 -8.13 0.24 0.72
C LEU A 41 -9.58 0.48 0.27
N ARG A 42 -9.95 1.74 0.03
CA ARG A 42 -11.28 2.10 -0.50
C ARG A 42 -11.48 1.61 -1.92
N ILE A 43 -10.47 1.74 -2.79
CA ILE A 43 -10.52 1.23 -4.17
C ILE A 43 -10.72 -0.30 -4.19
N LYS A 44 -10.11 -1.02 -3.25
CA LYS A 44 -10.29 -2.48 -3.12
C LYS A 44 -11.70 -2.90 -2.71
N MET A 45 -12.55 -2.03 -2.16
CA MET A 45 -13.96 -2.36 -1.92
C MET A 45 -14.74 -2.50 -3.23
N TYR A 46 -14.31 -1.84 -4.31
CA TYR A 46 -14.92 -2.03 -5.62
C TYR A 46 -14.50 -3.40 -6.19
N ARG A 47 -15.39 -4.37 -6.01
CA ARG A 47 -15.20 -5.77 -6.42
C ARG A 47 -14.79 -5.90 -7.89
N ALA A 48 -15.28 -5.01 -8.74
CA ALA A 48 -14.94 -4.99 -10.15
C ALA A 48 -13.48 -4.59 -10.44
N VAL A 49 -12.93 -3.66 -9.65
CA VAL A 49 -11.52 -3.26 -9.73
C VAL A 49 -10.61 -4.32 -9.10
N ALA A 50 -11.05 -4.93 -7.99
CA ALA A 50 -10.27 -5.92 -7.24
C ALA A 50 -10.13 -7.26 -7.97
N ILE A 51 -11.20 -7.75 -8.60
CA ILE A 51 -11.21 -9.03 -9.31
C ILE A 51 -10.75 -8.86 -10.77
N ARG A 52 -10.72 -7.62 -11.28
CA ARG A 52 -10.26 -7.28 -12.63
C ARG A 52 -11.04 -8.07 -13.69
N TYR A 53 -12.36 -7.91 -13.69
CA TYR A 53 -13.26 -8.57 -14.65
C TYR A 53 -13.06 -8.10 -16.10
N ASP A 54 -12.47 -6.93 -16.31
CA ASP A 54 -12.25 -6.37 -17.64
C ASP A 54 -11.17 -7.14 -18.41
N LYS A 55 -11.55 -7.67 -19.58
CA LYS A 55 -10.62 -8.34 -20.51
C LYS A 55 -9.68 -7.36 -21.21
N LEU A 56 -10.12 -6.11 -21.42
CA LEU A 56 -9.35 -5.10 -22.13
C LEU A 56 -8.69 -4.13 -21.15
N ALA A 57 -7.39 -3.89 -21.35
CA ALA A 57 -6.63 -2.97 -20.50
C ALA A 57 -7.17 -1.52 -20.52
N ARG A 58 -7.78 -1.10 -21.63
CA ARG A 58 -8.39 0.24 -21.76
C ARG A 58 -9.61 0.40 -20.83
N ASN A 59 -10.50 -0.59 -20.84
CA ASN A 59 -11.69 -0.55 -20.01
C ASN A 59 -11.35 -0.60 -18.52
N TYR A 60 -10.36 -1.43 -18.15
CA TYR A 60 -9.87 -1.48 -16.77
C TYR A 60 -9.35 -0.11 -16.30
N HIS A 61 -8.58 0.60 -17.13
CA HIS A 61 -8.11 1.95 -16.79
C HIS A 61 -9.28 2.92 -16.61
N SER A 62 -10.26 2.92 -17.50
CA SER A 62 -11.46 3.75 -17.37
C SER A 62 -12.23 3.45 -16.08
N MET A 63 -12.34 2.17 -15.71
CA MET A 63 -13.05 1.75 -14.50
C MET A 63 -12.31 2.18 -13.21
N VAL A 64 -10.97 2.07 -13.21
CA VAL A 64 -10.14 2.56 -12.09
C VAL A 64 -10.24 4.08 -11.97
N ALA A 65 -10.19 4.81 -13.09
CA ALA A 65 -10.35 6.26 -13.10
C ALA A 65 -11.71 6.66 -12.52
N LEU A 66 -12.79 5.98 -12.93
CA LEU A 66 -14.14 6.22 -12.42
C LEU A 66 -14.25 5.92 -10.91
N ALA A 67 -13.65 4.83 -10.43
CA ALA A 67 -13.63 4.52 -9.00
C ALA A 67 -12.91 5.60 -8.16
N ILE A 68 -11.83 6.18 -8.69
CA ILE A 68 -11.08 7.26 -8.03
C ILE A 68 -11.88 8.56 -8.05
N THR A 69 -12.53 8.91 -9.17
CA THR A 69 -13.36 10.12 -9.24
C THR A 69 -14.57 10.03 -8.29
N MET A 70 -15.22 8.86 -8.21
CA MET A 70 -16.28 8.62 -7.23
C MET A 70 -15.80 8.70 -5.78
N MET A 71 -14.56 8.30 -5.48
CA MET A 71 -13.99 8.44 -4.13
C MET A 71 -13.73 9.90 -3.74
N TRP A 72 -13.46 10.77 -4.72
CA TRP A 72 -13.12 12.17 -4.49
C TRP A 72 -14.36 13.06 -4.41
N LEU A 73 -15.46 12.71 -5.10
CA LEU A 73 -16.68 13.49 -5.04
C LEU A 73 -17.35 13.36 -3.66
N PRO A 74 -17.51 14.45 -2.89
CA PRO A 74 -18.37 14.42 -1.71
C PRO A 74 -19.82 14.36 -2.22
N MET A 75 -20.49 13.23 -1.98
CA MET A 75 -21.95 13.16 -2.09
C MET A 75 -22.60 13.62 -0.79
#